data_AF-A0A150UPP1-F1
#
_entry.id   AF-A0A150UPP1-F1
#
_cell.length_a   1.000
_cell.length_b   1.000
_cell.length_c   1.000
_cell.angle_alpha   90.00
_cell.angle_beta   90.00
_cell.angle_gamma   90.00
#
_symmetry.space_group_name_H-M   'P 1'
#
loop_
_entity.id
_entity.type
_entity.pdbx_description
1 polymer ?
#
loop_
_entity_poly.entity_id
_entity_poly.type
_entity_poly.pdbx_seq_one_letter_code
_entity_poly.pdbx_strand_id
1 'polypeptide(L)' 'TKRQKDENQQLLSPVQELVLIEYINRLSELGLPPTAAMVCHFAFDISQKMPGKSWCGRFCKR' A
#
# COMPACT_ATOMS: atom_id res chain seq x y z
N THR A 1 -14.25 2.46 19.08
CA THR A 1 -14.95 1.62 18.06
C THR A 1 -13.94 0.74 17.34
N LYS A 2 -14.27 -0.50 16.93
CA LYS A 2 -13.34 -1.47 16.28
C LYS A 2 -12.43 -0.81 15.20
N ARG A 3 -13.00 0.10 14.40
CA ARG A 3 -12.31 0.90 13.36
C ARG A 3 -11.09 1.70 13.83
N GLN A 4 -11.15 2.34 15.01
CA GLN A 4 -10.02 3.15 15.52
C GLN A 4 -8.82 2.29 15.94
N LYS A 5 -9.06 1.04 16.36
CA LYS A 5 -7.97 0.10 16.66
C LYS A 5 -7.30 -0.41 15.39
N ASP A 6 -8.06 -0.56 14.31
CA ASP A 6 -7.55 -1.01 13.01
C ASP A 6 -6.72 0.08 12.32
N GLU A 7 -7.17 1.35 12.37
CA GLU A 7 -6.41 2.52 11.88
C GLU A 7 -5.01 2.62 12.50
N ASN A 8 -4.89 2.35 13.81
CA ASN A 8 -3.61 2.40 14.53
C ASN A 8 -2.67 1.22 14.20
N GLN A 9 -3.15 0.20 13.47
CA GLN A 9 -2.36 -0.97 13.03
C GLN A 9 -2.04 -0.94 11.53
N GLN A 10 -2.50 0.07 10.79
CA GLN A 10 -2.20 0.18 9.38
C GLN A 10 -0.75 0.61 9.15
N LEU A 11 -0.13 0.02 8.13
CA LEU A 11 1.23 0.37 7.73
C LEU A 11 1.29 1.82 7.21
N LEU A 12 0.24 2.22 6.49
CA LEU A 12 0.13 3.49 5.79
C LEU A 12 -0.91 4.38 6.48
N SER A 13 -0.64 5.68 6.54
CA SER A 13 -1.66 6.68 6.82
C SER A 13 -2.63 6.81 5.64
N PRO A 14 -3.85 7.36 5.83
CA PRO A 14 -4.78 7.56 4.72
C PRO A 14 -4.19 8.35 3.54
N VAL A 15 -3.34 9.34 3.81
CA VAL A 15 -2.63 10.11 2.77
C VAL A 15 -1.62 9.23 2.03
N GLN A 16 -0.85 8.41 2.74
CA GLN A 16 0.10 7.48 2.10
C GLN A 16 -0.62 6.40 1.27
N GLU A 17 -1.79 5.93 1.69
CA GLU A 17 -2.59 5.01 0.89
C GLU A 17 -3.02 5.64 -0.44
N LEU A 18 -3.45 6.90 -0.45
CA LEU A 18 -3.79 7.62 -1.68
C LEU A 18 -2.58 7.73 -2.63
N VAL A 19 -1.40 8.07 -2.10
CA VAL A 19 -0.16 8.16 -2.88
C VAL A 19 0.22 6.80 -3.48
N LEU A 20 0.06 5.70 -2.72
CA LEU A 20 0.31 4.35 -3.24
C LEU A 20 -0.69 3.96 -4.34
N ILE A 21 -1.97 4.29 -4.18
CA ILE A 21 -3.00 4.03 -5.19
C ILE A 21 -2.69 4.80 -6.49
N GLU A 22 -2.31 6.08 -6.38
CA GLU A 22 -1.90 6.89 -7.52
C GLU A 22 -0.69 6.27 -8.25
N TYR A 23 0.31 5.80 -7.50
CA TYR A 23 1.44 5.09 -8.08
C TYR A 23 1.01 3.82 -8.85
N ILE A 24 0.14 3.00 -8.27
CA ILE A 24 -0.39 1.78 -8.92
C ILE A 24 -1.15 2.12 -10.22
N ASN A 25 -1.96 3.18 -10.19
CA ASN A 25 -2.70 3.63 -11.37
C ASN A 25 -1.75 4.09 -12.47
N ARG A 26 -0.72 4.88 -12.12
CA ARG A 26 0.29 5.34 -13.06
C ARG A 26 1.05 4.17 -13.72
N LEU A 27 1.36 3.11 -12.98
CA LEU A 27 1.96 1.91 -13.58
C LEU A 27 1.05 1.31 -14.64
N SER A 28 -0.24 1.19 -14.34
CA SER A 28 -1.25 0.67 -15.26
C SER A 28 -1.39 1.54 -16.51
N GLU A 29 -1.41 2.86 -16.37
CA GLU A 29 -1.44 3.82 -17.47
C GLU A 29 -0.22 3.71 -18.39
N LEU A 30 0.95 3.37 -17.82
CA LEU A 30 2.19 3.13 -18.56
C LEU A 30 2.27 1.72 -19.17
N GLY A 31 1.23 0.88 -19.01
CA GLY A 31 1.24 -0.51 -19.45
C GLY A 31 2.16 -1.42 -18.63
N LEU A 32 2.59 -0.97 -17.45
CA LEU A 32 3.42 -1.74 -16.53
C LEU A 32 2.54 -2.49 -15.52
N PRO A 33 2.72 -3.81 -15.34
CA PRO A 33 1.95 -4.54 -14.35
C PRO A 33 2.37 -4.13 -12.94
N PRO A 34 1.44 -3.73 -12.05
CA PRO A 34 1.76 -3.43 -10.66
C PRO A 34 2.02 -4.74 -9.90
N THR A 35 3.29 -5.14 -9.83
CA THR A 35 3.68 -6.36 -9.12
C THR A 35 3.68 -6.14 -7.60
N ALA A 36 3.45 -7.22 -6.84
CA ALA A 36 3.48 -7.16 -5.37
C ALA A 36 4.82 -6.62 -4.83
N ALA A 37 5.93 -6.88 -5.52
CA ALA A 37 7.24 -6.35 -5.15
C ALA A 37 7.30 -4.83 -5.29
N MET A 38 6.82 -4.28 -6.42
CA MET A 38 6.77 -2.83 -6.64
C MET A 38 5.88 -2.13 -5.62
N VAL A 39 4.70 -2.70 -5.35
CA VAL A 39 3.76 -2.18 -4.34
C VAL A 39 4.38 -2.20 -2.94
N CYS A 40 5.04 -3.29 -2.54
CA CYS A 40 5.71 -3.39 -1.24
C CYS A 40 6.90 -2.44 -1.12
N HIS A 41 7.73 -2.31 -2.15
CA HIS A 41 8.88 -1.40 -2.12
C HIS A 41 8.41 0.06 -2.02
N PHE A 42 7.43 0.46 -2.84
CA PHE A 42 6.90 1.82 -2.76
C PHE A 42 6.22 2.10 -1.42
N ALA A 43 5.48 1.12 -0.86
CA ALA A 43 4.91 1.23 0.48
C ALA A 43 5.98 1.38 1.56
N PHE A 44 7.12 0.68 1.44
CA PHE A 44 8.28 0.86 2.31
C PHE A 44 8.84 2.28 2.19
N ASP A 45 9.03 2.79 0.96
CA ASP A 45 9.60 4.12 0.72
C ASP A 45 8.75 5.23 1.34
N ILE A 46 7.42 5.17 1.25
CA ILE A 46 6.56 6.22 1.79
C ILE A 46 6.31 6.08 3.30
N SER A 47 6.35 4.86 3.86
CA SER A 47 6.03 4.60 5.27
C SER A 47 7.24 4.43 6.18
N GLN A 48 8.42 4.23 5.60
CA GLN A 48 9.67 3.90 6.28
C GLN A 48 9.55 2.66 7.19
N LYS A 49 8.60 1.76 6.86
CA LYS A 49 8.31 0.53 7.59
C LYS A 49 8.18 -0.63 6.61
N MET A 50 8.86 -1.74 6.88
CA MET A 50 8.83 -2.90 5.99
C MET A 50 7.44 -3.56 6.00
N PRO A 51 6.75 -3.66 4.85
CA PRO A 51 5.50 -4.41 4.77
C PRO A 51 5.73 -5.89 5.07
N GLY A 52 4.80 -6.52 5.79
CA GLY A 52 4.84 -7.97 6.01
C GLY A 52 4.59 -8.77 4.72
N LYS A 53 5.01 -10.04 4.68
CA LYS A 53 4.89 -10.92 3.50
C LYS A 53 3.48 -10.98 2.88
N SER A 54 2.43 -10.92 3.70
CA SER A 54 1.03 -10.98 3.26
C SER A 54 0.37 -9.61 3.13
N TRP A 55 1.11 -8.52 3.37
CA TRP A 55 0.55 -7.17 3.44
C TRP A 55 -0.05 -6.73 2.10
N CYS A 56 0.67 -6.86 0.99
CA CYS A 56 0.16 -6.47 -0.33
C CYS A 56 -1.15 -7.18 -0.67
N GLY A 57 -1.25 -8.50 -0.41
CA GLY A 57 -2.48 -9.26 -0.63
C GLY A 57 -3.64 -8.85 0.28
N ARG A 58 -3.37 -8.34 1.49
CA ARG A 58 -4.39 -7.76 2.38
C ARG A 58 -4.78 -6.35 1.96
N PHE A 59 -3.83 -5.56 1.47
CA PHE A 59 -4.05 -4.21 0.96
C PHE A 59 -4.98 -4.25 -0.25
N CYS A 60 -4.72 -5.10 -1.24
CA CYS A 60 -5.56 -5.19 -2.45
C CYS A 60 -6.96 -5.79 -2.22
N LYS A 61 -7.25 -6.34 -1.04
CA LYS A 61 -8.57 -6.89 -0.67
C LYS A 61 -9.42 -5.94 0.18
N ARG A 62 -8.83 -4.83 0.65
CA ARG A 62 -9.54 -3.78 1.37
C ARG A 62 -10.32 -2.93 0.39
#